data_AF-A0A4Y8CGQ0-F1
#
_entry.id   AF-A0A4Y8CGQ0-F1
#
_cell.length_a   1.000
_cell.length_b   1.000
_cell.length_c   1.000
_cell.angle_alpha   90.00
_cell.angle_beta   90.00
_cell.angle_gamma   90.00
#
_symmetry.space_group_name_H-M   'P 1'
#
loop_
_entity.id
_entity.type
_entity.pdbx_description
1 polymer ?
#
loop_
_entity_poly.entity_id
_entity_poly.type
_entity_poly.pdbx_seq_one_letter_code
_entity_poly.pdbx_strand_id
1 'polypeptide(L)'
;LDFIEKIDEKSFLNATCENEIFTQIIARSIELKSRVVEQDEKESGLRMLLNYGHTFAHVIENFTDYKLYLHGEAVAIGMVMANQLALNLGLLDKMQSQKIKAILLKFGLPISYKINNVDEFYEAFFMDKKSSNKKINFVLASPLGKGLIKGDISKEDIIATLREFR
;
A
#
# COMPACT_ATOMS: atom_id res chain seq x y z
N LEU A 1 14.67 4.63 0.31
CA LEU A 1 13.76 5.79 0.32
C LEU A 1 14.52 7.08 0.00
N ASP A 2 15.83 7.08 0.17
CA ASP A 2 16.75 8.23 0.13
C ASP A 2 16.59 9.12 -1.10
N PHE A 3 16.30 8.54 -2.27
CA PHE A 3 16.01 9.33 -3.47
C PHE A 3 14.74 10.18 -3.29
N ILE A 4 13.63 9.55 -2.90
CA ILE A 4 12.33 10.21 -2.70
C ILE A 4 12.37 11.18 -1.50
N GLU A 5 13.10 10.82 -0.45
CA GLU A 5 13.27 11.68 0.74
C GLU A 5 13.97 13.01 0.40
N LYS A 6 14.89 13.00 -0.58
CA LYS A 6 15.63 14.19 -1.02
C LYS A 6 14.86 15.09 -2.00
N ILE A 7 13.76 14.61 -2.57
CA ILE A 7 12.95 15.41 -3.50
C ILE A 7 12.33 16.58 -2.76
N ASP A 8 12.49 17.80 -3.24
CA ASP A 8 11.76 18.96 -2.69
C ASP A 8 10.27 18.87 -3.08
N GLU A 9 9.39 18.95 -2.09
CA GLU A 9 7.94 18.75 -2.29
C GLU A 9 7.33 19.83 -3.18
N LYS A 10 7.73 21.09 -3.00
CA LYS A 10 7.18 22.23 -3.75
C LYS A 10 7.65 22.19 -5.19
N SER A 11 8.93 21.86 -5.39
CA SER A 11 9.51 21.65 -6.72
C SER A 11 8.79 20.52 -7.44
N PHE A 12 8.56 19.39 -6.77
CA PHE A 12 7.89 18.24 -7.40
C PHE A 12 6.42 18.53 -7.74
N LEU A 13 5.65 19.10 -6.82
CA LEU A 13 4.22 19.35 -7.03
C LEU A 13 3.95 20.44 -8.09
N ASN A 14 4.90 21.33 -8.34
CA ASN A 14 4.81 22.36 -9.39
C ASN A 14 5.58 22.00 -10.67
N ALA A 15 6.26 20.85 -10.70
CA ALA A 15 7.04 20.47 -11.86
C ALA A 15 6.14 19.98 -12.99
N THR A 16 6.63 20.16 -14.21
CA THR A 16 6.02 19.72 -15.46
C THR A 16 6.79 18.53 -16.02
N CYS A 17 6.27 17.90 -17.07
CA CYS A 17 6.94 16.78 -17.75
C CYS A 17 8.31 17.14 -18.34
N GLU A 18 8.63 18.43 -18.48
CA GLU A 18 9.92 18.92 -18.98
C GLU A 18 11.01 18.92 -17.89
N ASN A 19 10.64 18.83 -16.61
CA ASN A 19 11.58 18.82 -15.52
C ASN A 19 12.28 17.46 -15.39
N GLU A 20 13.61 17.48 -15.29
CA GLU A 20 14.45 16.28 -15.21
C GLU A 20 14.03 15.31 -14.10
N ILE A 21 13.53 15.85 -12.98
CA ILE A 21 13.09 15.06 -11.84
C ILE A 21 11.92 14.11 -12.19
N PHE A 22 10.99 14.52 -13.05
CA PHE A 22 9.90 13.66 -13.49
C PHE A 22 10.42 12.52 -14.35
N THR A 23 11.31 12.83 -15.30
CA THR A 23 11.96 11.81 -16.14
C THR A 23 12.72 10.80 -15.28
N GLN A 24 13.47 11.24 -14.27
CA GLN A 24 14.19 10.35 -13.36
C GLN A 24 13.24 9.44 -12.55
N ILE A 25 12.15 9.99 -12.00
CA ILE A 25 11.16 9.20 -11.23
C ILE A 25 10.45 8.20 -12.13
N ILE A 26 10.00 8.62 -13.30
CA ILE A 26 9.30 7.76 -14.25
C ILE A 26 10.24 6.64 -14.71
N ALA A 27 11.46 6.97 -15.14
CA ALA A 27 12.45 5.99 -15.56
C ALA A 27 12.76 4.99 -14.43
N ARG A 28 12.94 5.47 -13.20
CA ARG A 28 13.21 4.59 -12.05
C ARG A 28 12.01 3.69 -11.72
N SER A 29 10.78 4.21 -11.78
CA SER A 29 9.57 3.42 -11.56
C SER A 29 9.40 2.34 -12.63
N ILE A 30 9.64 2.68 -13.90
CA ILE A 30 9.62 1.72 -15.02
C ILE A 30 10.68 0.65 -14.79
N GLU A 31 11.92 1.04 -14.48
CA GLU A 31 13.02 0.12 -14.23
C GLU A 31 12.70 -0.86 -13.09
N LEU A 32 12.22 -0.36 -11.94
CA LEU A 32 11.86 -1.21 -10.80
C LEU A 32 10.74 -2.19 -11.15
N LYS A 33 9.70 -1.72 -11.86
CA LYS A 33 8.59 -2.57 -12.29
C LYS A 33 9.04 -3.62 -13.32
N SER A 34 9.86 -3.24 -14.30
CA SER A 34 10.38 -4.15 -15.32
C SER A 34 11.13 -5.30 -14.68
N ARG A 35 12.05 -5.01 -13.74
CA ARG A 35 12.79 -6.06 -13.03
C ARG A 35 11.89 -7.06 -12.30
N VAL A 36 10.81 -6.59 -11.68
CA VAL A 36 9.86 -7.46 -10.98
C VAL A 36 9.04 -8.29 -11.96
N VAL A 37 8.60 -7.70 -13.08
CA VAL A 37 7.82 -8.39 -14.11
C VAL A 37 8.66 -9.42 -14.86
N GLU A 38 9.91 -9.10 -15.22
CA GLU A 38 10.85 -10.03 -15.88
C GLU A 38 11.13 -11.27 -15.01
N GLN A 39 11.17 -11.10 -13.69
CA GLN A 39 11.39 -12.20 -12.75
C GLN A 39 10.13 -13.06 -12.52
N ASP A 40 8.93 -12.58 -12.86
CA ASP A 40 7.66 -13.27 -12.66
C ASP A 40 6.59 -12.82 -13.68
N GLU A 41 6.81 -13.11 -14.95
CA GLU A 41 5.94 -12.65 -16.05
C GLU A 41 4.50 -13.17 -15.90
N LYS A 42 4.35 -14.39 -15.37
CA LYS A 42 3.07 -15.11 -15.21
C LYS A 42 2.34 -14.80 -13.90
N GLU A 43 2.81 -13.83 -13.12
CA GLU A 43 2.18 -13.36 -11.87
C GLU A 43 1.93 -14.50 -10.87
N SER A 44 2.93 -15.39 -10.74
CA SER A 44 2.86 -16.60 -9.93
C SER A 44 3.39 -16.42 -8.51
N GLY A 45 4.03 -15.28 -8.22
CA GLY A 45 4.56 -14.96 -6.89
C GLY A 45 5.05 -13.52 -6.77
N LEU A 46 6.28 -13.25 -7.21
CA LEU A 46 7.00 -12.00 -6.96
C LEU A 46 6.24 -10.76 -7.45
N ARG A 47 5.53 -10.84 -8.57
CA ARG A 47 4.80 -9.70 -9.14
C ARG A 47 3.68 -9.20 -8.21
N MET A 48 3.16 -10.06 -7.34
CA MET A 48 2.18 -9.64 -6.33
C MET A 48 2.74 -8.59 -5.36
N LEU A 49 4.06 -8.45 -5.20
CA LEU A 49 4.66 -7.40 -4.37
C LEU A 49 4.30 -5.99 -4.83
N LEU A 50 3.95 -5.80 -6.11
CA LEU A 50 3.49 -4.52 -6.64
C LEU A 50 2.12 -4.12 -6.05
N ASN A 51 1.37 -5.06 -5.49
CA ASN A 51 0.06 -4.84 -4.88
C ASN A 51 0.17 -4.37 -3.41
N TYR A 52 1.32 -3.82 -3.01
CA TYR A 52 1.49 -3.21 -1.69
C TYR A 52 0.43 -2.11 -1.45
N GLY A 53 -0.31 -2.23 -0.35
CA GLY A 53 -1.44 -1.36 0.00
C GLY A 53 -2.77 -1.68 -0.71
N HIS A 54 -2.77 -2.41 -1.82
CA HIS A 54 -3.97 -2.56 -2.68
C HIS A 54 -5.09 -3.37 -2.02
N THR A 55 -4.74 -4.36 -1.18
CA THR A 55 -5.75 -5.18 -0.47
C THR A 55 -6.69 -4.33 0.38
N PHE A 56 -6.18 -3.28 1.03
CA PHE A 56 -6.98 -2.34 1.81
C PHE A 56 -7.60 -1.26 0.92
N ALA A 57 -6.84 -0.77 -0.06
CA ALA A 57 -7.30 0.27 -0.99
C ALA A 57 -8.57 -0.12 -1.72
N HIS A 58 -8.64 -1.34 -2.26
CA HIS A 58 -9.82 -1.80 -2.99
C HIS A 58 -11.07 -1.87 -2.10
N VAL A 59 -10.93 -2.19 -0.81
CA VAL A 59 -12.05 -2.14 0.13
C VAL A 59 -12.53 -0.70 0.34
N ILE A 60 -11.60 0.25 0.51
CA ILE A 60 -11.91 1.67 0.66
C ILE A 60 -12.59 2.23 -0.60
N GLU A 61 -12.06 1.91 -1.78
CA GLU A 61 -12.64 2.31 -3.06
C GLU A 61 -14.06 1.77 -3.21
N ASN A 62 -14.29 0.50 -2.90
CA ASN A 62 -15.62 -0.12 -2.90
C ASN A 62 -16.59 0.57 -1.93
N PHE A 63 -16.17 0.82 -0.69
CA PHE A 63 -17.01 1.48 0.33
C PHE A 63 -17.34 2.93 0.01
N THR A 64 -16.53 3.57 -0.82
CA THR A 64 -16.71 4.96 -1.22
C THR A 64 -17.33 5.09 -2.60
N ASP A 65 -17.82 4.00 -3.21
CA ASP A 65 -18.31 3.92 -4.58
C ASP A 65 -17.35 4.57 -5.60
N TYR A 66 -16.04 4.51 -5.35
CA TYR A 66 -14.99 5.16 -6.15
C TYR A 66 -15.14 6.69 -6.30
N LYS A 67 -15.81 7.36 -5.34
CA LYS A 67 -16.11 8.81 -5.41
C LYS A 67 -15.29 9.67 -4.46
N LEU A 68 -14.80 9.10 -3.35
CA LEU A 68 -14.15 9.90 -2.31
C LEU A 68 -12.63 10.02 -2.51
N TYR A 69 -12.00 8.99 -3.06
CA TYR A 69 -10.56 8.92 -3.25
C TYR A 69 -10.23 8.54 -4.68
N LEU A 70 -9.19 9.16 -5.23
CA LEU A 70 -8.49 8.65 -6.40
C LEU A 70 -7.78 7.34 -6.04
N HIS A 71 -7.50 6.51 -7.04
CA HIS A 71 -6.85 5.23 -6.82
C HIS A 71 -5.52 5.34 -6.04
N GLY A 72 -4.66 6.29 -6.42
CA GLY A 72 -3.39 6.53 -5.72
C GLY A 72 -3.56 7.00 -4.28
N GLU A 73 -4.65 7.71 -3.97
CA GLU A 73 -4.99 8.15 -2.61
C GLU A 73 -5.45 6.96 -1.75
N ALA A 74 -6.33 6.11 -2.29
CA ALA A 74 -6.76 4.89 -1.61
C ALA A 74 -5.57 3.93 -1.37
N VAL A 75 -4.67 3.80 -2.35
CA VAL A 75 -3.42 3.01 -2.20
C VAL A 75 -2.53 3.59 -1.11
N ALA A 76 -2.38 4.93 -1.01
CA ALA A 76 -1.60 5.56 0.05
C ALA A 76 -2.16 5.23 1.44
N ILE A 77 -3.48 5.31 1.64
CA ILE A 77 -4.14 4.91 2.88
C ILE A 77 -3.90 3.40 3.13
N GLY A 78 -4.08 2.59 2.09
CA GLY A 78 -3.87 1.14 2.17
C GLY A 78 -2.44 0.74 2.54
N MET A 79 -1.43 1.48 2.09
CA MET A 79 -0.03 1.29 2.50
C MET A 79 0.14 1.54 4.01
N VAL A 80 -0.52 2.56 4.57
CA VAL A 80 -0.48 2.84 6.01
C VAL A 80 -1.14 1.71 6.80
N MET A 81 -2.29 1.21 6.34
CA MET A 81 -2.96 0.06 6.97
C MET A 81 -2.14 -1.22 6.88
N ALA A 82 -1.50 -1.49 5.75
CA ALA A 82 -0.58 -2.61 5.58
C ALA A 82 0.65 -2.49 6.49
N ASN A 83 1.17 -1.28 6.70
CA ASN A 83 2.27 -1.05 7.64
C ASN A 83 1.84 -1.23 9.09
N GLN A 84 0.61 -0.84 9.44
CA GLN A 84 0.09 -1.09 10.78
C GLN A 84 -0.05 -2.59 11.04
N LEU A 85 -0.52 -3.36 10.06
CA LEU A 85 -0.54 -4.82 10.15
C LEU A 85 0.89 -5.39 10.29
N ALA A 86 1.84 -4.89 9.50
CA ALA A 86 3.24 -5.32 9.57
C ALA A 86 3.89 -4.99 10.94
N LEU A 87 3.55 -3.84 11.54
CA LEU A 87 3.96 -3.46 12.89
C LEU A 87 3.42 -4.44 13.94
N ASN A 88 2.12 -4.72 13.89
CA ASN A 88 1.46 -5.64 14.82
C ASN A 88 2.04 -7.06 14.75
N LEU A 89 2.51 -7.46 13.56
CA LEU A 89 3.17 -8.75 13.33
C LEU A 89 4.69 -8.74 13.61
N GLY A 90 5.27 -7.61 14.01
CA GLY A 90 6.71 -7.48 14.26
C GLY A 90 7.60 -7.53 13.02
N LEU A 91 7.04 -7.32 11.82
CA LEU A 91 7.75 -7.36 10.54
C LEU A 91 8.37 -6.02 10.15
N LEU A 92 7.79 -4.94 10.65
CA LEU A 92 8.21 -3.57 10.42
C LEU A 92 8.37 -2.86 11.76
N ASP A 93 9.36 -1.99 11.89
CA ASP A 93 9.50 -1.18 13.11
C ASP A 93 8.75 0.17 12.99
N LYS A 94 8.49 0.79 14.15
CA LYS A 94 7.73 2.05 14.24
C LYS A 94 8.40 3.19 13.48
N MET A 95 9.72 3.26 13.49
CA MET A 95 10.48 4.30 12.81
C MET A 95 10.35 4.15 11.28
N GLN A 96 10.41 2.94 10.76
CA GLN A 96 10.22 2.62 9.35
C GLN A 96 8.80 2.95 8.88
N SER A 97 7.78 2.56 9.67
CA SER A 97 6.39 2.91 9.38
C SER A 97 6.18 4.43 9.34
N GLN A 98 6.76 5.16 10.30
CA GLN A 98 6.72 6.62 10.34
C GLN A 98 7.42 7.27 9.14
N LYS A 99 8.55 6.72 8.67
CA LYS A 99 9.22 7.22 7.46
C LYS A 99 8.32 7.12 6.23
N ILE A 100 7.65 5.99 6.04
CA ILE A 100 6.72 5.81 4.91
C ILE A 100 5.56 6.82 5.03
N LYS A 101 4.96 6.94 6.22
CA LYS A 101 3.88 7.90 6.49
C LYS A 101 4.29 9.35 6.21
N ALA A 102 5.50 9.73 6.62
CA ALA A 102 6.03 11.08 6.40
C ALA A 102 6.21 11.39 4.91
N ILE A 103 6.66 10.41 4.11
CA ILE A 103 6.78 10.58 2.65
C ILE A 103 5.41 10.77 2.00
N LEU A 104 4.40 9.97 2.39
CA LEU A 104 3.05 10.12 1.84
C LEU A 104 2.48 11.52 2.14
N LEU A 105 2.61 11.98 3.38
CA LEU A 105 2.19 13.33 3.80
C LEU A 105 2.92 14.44 3.05
N LYS A 106 4.24 14.29 2.85
CA LYS A 106 5.08 15.24 2.11
C LYS A 106 4.57 15.49 0.69
N PHE A 107 4.00 14.47 0.04
CA PHE A 107 3.42 14.59 -1.29
C PHE A 107 1.89 14.79 -1.29
N GLY A 108 1.32 15.20 -0.15
CA GLY A 108 -0.09 15.57 -0.04
C GLY A 108 -1.07 14.40 -0.10
N LEU A 109 -0.60 13.16 0.07
CA LEU A 109 -1.46 11.98 0.00
C LEU A 109 -2.18 11.73 1.34
N PRO A 110 -3.44 11.29 1.31
CA PRO A 110 -4.14 10.88 2.52
C PRO A 110 -3.53 9.61 3.10
N ILE A 111 -3.58 9.52 4.43
CA ILE A 111 -2.90 8.47 5.22
C ILE A 111 -3.82 7.79 6.23
N SER A 112 -5.11 8.11 6.21
CA SER A 112 -6.10 7.57 7.13
C SER A 112 -7.46 7.50 6.46
N TYR A 113 -8.20 6.47 6.82
CA TYR A 113 -9.60 6.27 6.49
C TYR A 113 -10.30 5.83 7.77
N LYS A 114 -11.48 6.41 8.04
CA LYS A 114 -12.26 6.07 9.23
C LYS A 114 -13.14 4.86 8.94
N ILE A 115 -12.92 3.78 9.67
CA ILE A 115 -13.69 2.54 9.57
C ILE A 115 -14.91 2.62 10.48
N ASN A 116 -16.08 2.80 9.87
CA ASN A 116 -17.35 2.81 10.61
C ASN A 116 -17.72 1.42 11.14
N ASN A 117 -17.47 0.37 10.36
CA ASN A 117 -17.79 -1.01 10.70
C ASN A 117 -16.60 -1.94 10.37
N VAL A 118 -15.93 -2.41 11.42
CA VAL A 118 -14.72 -3.25 11.30
C VAL A 118 -15.05 -4.64 10.76
N ASP A 119 -16.16 -5.22 11.19
CA ASP A 119 -16.56 -6.56 10.74
C ASP A 119 -16.92 -6.53 9.26
N GLU A 120 -17.67 -5.52 8.82
CA GLU A 120 -17.99 -5.32 7.41
C GLU A 120 -16.74 -5.06 6.55
N PHE A 121 -15.79 -4.25 7.04
CA PHE A 121 -14.51 -4.05 6.35
C PHE A 121 -13.74 -5.36 6.19
N TYR A 122 -13.71 -6.20 7.23
CA TYR A 122 -13.05 -7.50 7.17
C TYR A 122 -13.72 -8.43 6.16
N GLU A 123 -15.05 -8.52 6.16
CA GLU A 123 -15.79 -9.35 5.21
C GLU A 123 -15.62 -8.84 3.76
N ALA A 124 -15.43 -7.54 3.57
CA ALA A 124 -15.20 -6.93 2.26
C ALA A 124 -13.91 -7.40 1.57
N PHE A 125 -12.89 -7.86 2.32
CA PHE A 125 -11.69 -8.46 1.72
C PHE A 125 -11.98 -9.71 0.86
N PHE A 126 -13.13 -10.35 1.08
CA PHE A 126 -13.53 -11.58 0.40
C PHE A 126 -14.55 -11.34 -0.72
N MET A 127 -15.10 -10.13 -0.87
CA MET A 127 -16.19 -9.86 -1.82
C MET A 127 -15.82 -10.18 -3.26
N ASP A 128 -14.59 -9.88 -3.67
CA ASP A 128 -14.08 -10.15 -5.01
C ASP A 128 -13.64 -11.63 -5.22
N LYS A 129 -13.60 -12.42 -4.14
CA LYS A 129 -13.03 -13.78 -4.11
C LYS A 129 -14.05 -14.88 -3.78
N LYS A 130 -15.35 -14.55 -3.69
CA LYS A 130 -16.45 -15.44 -3.26
C LYS A 130 -16.55 -16.78 -4.02
N SER A 131 -15.92 -16.91 -5.20
CA SER A 131 -15.89 -18.15 -5.99
C SER A 131 -14.79 -19.14 -5.59
N SER A 132 -13.89 -18.79 -4.68
CA SER A 132 -12.76 -19.62 -4.33
C SER A 132 -12.46 -19.53 -2.83
N ASN A 133 -12.18 -20.68 -2.22
CA ASN A 133 -11.88 -20.88 -0.80
C ASN A 133 -10.55 -20.20 -0.36
N LYS A 134 -10.28 -18.98 -0.84
CA LYS A 134 -8.96 -18.35 -0.87
C LYS A 134 -8.71 -17.54 0.40
N LYS A 135 -7.57 -17.86 1.01
CA LYS A 135 -6.89 -17.04 2.01
C LYS A 135 -6.61 -15.65 1.45
N ILE A 136 -6.68 -14.61 2.28
CA ILE A 136 -6.31 -13.25 1.90
C ILE A 136 -4.78 -13.18 1.88
N ASN A 137 -4.19 -12.88 0.73
CA ASN A 137 -2.78 -12.55 0.65
C ASN A 137 -2.59 -11.04 0.89
N PHE A 138 -1.86 -10.71 1.94
CA PHE A 138 -1.42 -9.35 2.22
C PHE A 138 0.02 -9.16 1.72
N VAL A 139 0.27 -8.02 1.11
CA VAL A 139 1.61 -7.57 0.75
C VAL A 139 2.06 -6.59 1.83
N LEU A 140 3.10 -6.97 2.58
CA LEU A 140 3.59 -6.27 3.76
C LEU A 140 5.06 -5.86 3.58
N ALA A 141 5.46 -4.76 4.21
CA ALA A 141 6.87 -4.39 4.30
C ALA A 141 7.56 -5.21 5.41
N SER A 142 8.74 -5.78 5.12
CA SER A 142 9.45 -6.70 6.04
C SER A 142 10.94 -6.89 5.73
N PRO A 143 11.86 -6.03 6.22
CA PRO A 143 11.64 -4.68 6.73
C PRO A 143 11.48 -3.69 5.55
N LEU A 144 11.56 -2.38 5.80
CA LEU A 144 11.54 -1.37 4.75
C LEU A 144 12.52 -1.68 3.60
N GLY A 145 12.01 -1.63 2.36
CA GLY A 145 12.77 -1.97 1.15
C GLY A 145 12.68 -3.44 0.73
N LYS A 146 12.06 -4.30 1.56
CA LYS A 146 11.70 -5.68 1.21
C LYS A 146 10.21 -5.90 1.40
N GLY A 147 9.59 -6.60 0.45
CA GLY A 147 8.19 -7.00 0.52
C GLY A 147 8.04 -8.47 0.90
N LEU A 148 6.99 -8.78 1.64
CA LEU A 148 6.58 -10.13 2.01
C LEU A 148 5.11 -10.32 1.61
N ILE A 149 4.81 -11.46 0.99
CA ILE A 149 3.44 -11.90 0.76
C ILE A 149 3.08 -12.85 1.89
N LYS A 150 2.06 -12.51 2.67
CA LYS A 150 1.61 -13.30 3.81
C LYS A 150 0.12 -13.61 3.70
N GLY A 151 -0.21 -14.89 3.64
CA GLY A 151 -1.59 -15.40 3.51
C GLY A 151 -2.12 -16.12 4.77
N ASP A 152 -1.26 -16.30 5.77
CA ASP A 152 -1.48 -16.99 7.04
C ASP A 152 -1.47 -15.98 8.20
N ILE A 153 -2.36 -14.99 8.11
CA ILE A 153 -2.58 -14.01 9.18
C ILE A 153 -3.89 -14.36 9.88
N SER A 154 -3.89 -14.37 11.21
CA SER A 154 -5.09 -14.68 11.99
C SER A 154 -6.17 -13.62 11.78
N LYS A 155 -7.45 -14.01 11.90
CA LYS A 155 -8.56 -13.04 11.83
C LYS A 155 -8.41 -12.00 12.95
N GLU A 156 -7.95 -12.44 14.11
CA GLU A 156 -7.73 -11.64 15.30
C GLU A 156 -6.74 -10.50 15.04
N ASP A 157 -5.59 -10.77 14.43
CA ASP A 157 -4.57 -9.76 14.10
C ASP A 157 -5.08 -8.74 13.08
N ILE A 158 -5.83 -9.21 12.07
CA ILE A 158 -6.42 -8.33 11.05
C ILE A 158 -7.45 -7.41 11.71
N ILE A 159 -8.37 -7.97 12.51
CA ILE A 159 -9.41 -7.19 13.21
C ILE A 159 -8.77 -6.21 14.20
N ALA A 160 -7.74 -6.62 14.94
CA ALA A 160 -6.99 -5.74 15.84
C ALA A 160 -6.42 -4.54 15.08
N THR A 161 -5.80 -4.79 13.92
CA THR A 161 -5.28 -3.73 13.05
C THR A 161 -6.38 -2.79 12.56
N LEU A 162 -7.51 -3.32 12.07
CA LEU A 162 -8.62 -2.49 11.58
C LEU A 162 -9.22 -1.61 12.68
N ARG A 163 -9.26 -2.08 13.94
CA ARG A 163 -9.76 -1.29 15.08
C ARG A 163 -8.95 -0.03 15.36
N GLU A 164 -7.69 0.01 14.96
CA GLU A 164 -6.86 1.21 15.09
C GLU A 164 -7.28 2.36 14.15
N PHE A 165 -8.15 2.06 13.17
CA PHE A 165 -8.68 3.01 12.20
C PHE A 165 -10.17 3.33 12.42
N ARG A 166 -10.73 3.03 13.60
CA ARG A 166 -12.12 3.39 13.96
C ARG A 166 -12.33 4.89 14.18
#